data_AF-A0A160F6W0-F1
#
_entry.id   AF-A0A160F6W0-F1
#
_cell.length_a   1.000
_cell.length_b   1.000
_cell.length_c   1.000
_cell.angle_alpha   90.00
_cell.angle_beta   90.00
_cell.angle_gamma   90.00
#
_symmetry.space_group_name_H-M   'P 1'
#
loop_
_entity.id
_entity.type
_entity.pdbx_description
1 polymer ?
#
loop_
_entity_poly.entity_id
_entity_poly.type
_entity_poly.pdbx_seq_one_letter_code
_entity_poly.pdbx_strand_id
1 'polypeptide(L)'
;MQIGYFNGAMYVKPNDEEIRRDPVQLAGTQLFPGEFVKQLGEKKRSRFVMQDGFLLRYEGKINNILLFSVNQSKYDYYYALFYIDETTLLVCNESGCWDVRVSQIEKVYPQFMETYEQLSLELR
;
A
#
# COMPACT_ATOMS: atom_id res chain seq x y z
N MET A 1 10.15 3.31 -16.45
CA MET A 1 8.90 3.30 -15.66
C MET A 1 7.81 4.03 -16.43
N GLN A 2 6.56 3.58 -16.34
CA GLN A 2 5.39 4.39 -16.72
C GLN A 2 4.61 4.78 -15.46
N ILE A 3 4.36 6.09 -15.29
CA ILE A 3 3.52 6.63 -14.21
C ILE A 3 2.15 6.97 -14.81
N GLY A 4 1.09 6.60 -14.11
CA GLY A 4 -0.28 7.02 -14.41
C GLY A 4 -1.03 7.43 -13.16
N TYR A 5 -2.10 8.19 -13.33
CA TYR A 5 -2.97 8.61 -12.24
C TYR A 5 -4.40 8.14 -12.52
N PHE A 6 -5.04 7.50 -11.55
CA PHE A 6 -6.42 7.03 -11.69
C PHE A 6 -7.16 7.08 -10.38
N ASN A 7 -8.37 7.65 -10.37
CA ASN A 7 -9.20 7.84 -9.17
C ASN A 7 -8.43 8.48 -8.00
N GLY A 8 -7.57 9.45 -8.31
CA GLY A 8 -6.75 10.15 -7.33
C GLY A 8 -5.51 9.40 -6.85
N ALA A 9 -5.26 8.15 -7.23
CA ALA A 9 -4.04 7.45 -6.85
C ALA A 9 -2.99 7.48 -7.96
N MET A 10 -1.71 7.42 -7.57
CA MET A 10 -0.58 7.20 -8.47
C MET A 10 -0.36 5.71 -8.68
N TYR A 11 -0.11 5.33 -9.92
CA TYR A 11 0.25 3.98 -10.30
C TYR A 11 1.54 3.96 -11.09
N VAL A 12 2.30 2.89 -10.91
CA VAL A 12 3.53 2.62 -11.63
C VAL A 12 3.41 1.27 -12.32
N LYS A 13 3.75 1.25 -13.62
CA LYS A 13 4.11 0.04 -14.34
C LYS A 13 5.64 0.04 -14.55
N PRO A 14 6.37 -0.91 -13.96
CA PRO A 14 7.78 -1.10 -14.27
C PRO A 14 7.90 -1.51 -15.74
N ASN A 15 8.85 -0.92 -16.47
CA ASN A 15 9.15 -1.36 -17.84
C ASN A 15 10.35 -2.31 -17.77
N ASP A 16 11.54 -1.73 -17.58
CA ASP A 16 12.81 -2.45 -17.47
C ASP A 16 13.48 -2.23 -16.10
N GLU A 17 12.89 -1.42 -15.22
CA GLU A 17 13.43 -1.23 -13.87
C GLU A 17 13.13 -2.44 -12.99
N GLU A 18 14.16 -2.88 -12.27
CA GLU A 18 14.03 -3.90 -11.25
C GLU A 18 13.33 -3.35 -10.00
N ILE A 19 12.26 -4.03 -9.57
CA ILE A 19 11.68 -3.79 -8.25
C ILE A 19 12.62 -4.36 -7.19
N ARG A 20 13.28 -3.48 -6.43
CA ARG A 20 14.11 -3.89 -5.30
C ARG A 20 13.22 -4.37 -4.16
N ARG A 21 13.32 -5.66 -3.85
CA ARG A 21 12.56 -6.33 -2.78
C ARG A 21 13.26 -6.21 -1.42
N ASP A 22 13.62 -4.99 -1.05
CA ASP A 22 14.18 -4.69 0.28
C ASP A 22 13.06 -4.38 1.27
N PRO A 23 13.21 -4.70 2.57
CA PRO A 23 12.28 -4.23 3.59
C PRO A 23 12.27 -2.70 3.68
N VAL A 24 11.13 -2.13 4.08
CA VAL A 24 11.00 -0.69 4.34
C VAL A 24 10.65 -0.44 5.81
N GLN A 25 11.28 0.57 6.40
CA GLN A 25 10.96 1.03 7.74
C GLN A 25 9.79 2.03 7.67
N LEU A 26 8.69 1.71 8.36
CA LEU A 26 7.52 2.58 8.49
C LEU A 26 7.03 2.58 9.94
N ALA A 27 7.02 3.75 10.58
CA ALA A 27 6.56 3.97 11.95
C ALA A 27 7.12 2.95 12.96
N GLY A 28 8.45 2.77 12.98
CA GLY A 28 9.10 1.81 13.86
C GLY A 28 8.89 0.32 13.49
N THR A 29 8.12 0.02 12.44
CA THR A 29 7.87 -1.34 11.96
C THR A 29 8.54 -1.59 10.60
N GLN A 30 9.20 -2.74 10.45
CA GLN A 30 9.68 -3.19 9.14
C GLN A 30 8.55 -3.87 8.37
N LEU A 31 8.29 -3.41 7.15
CA LEU A 31 7.38 -4.04 6.20
C LEU A 31 8.20 -4.76 5.12
N PHE A 32 8.02 -6.07 5.01
CA PHE A 32 8.72 -6.94 4.07
C PHE A 32 7.89 -7.14 2.79
N PRO A 33 8.54 -7.29 1.62
CA PRO A 33 7.82 -7.63 0.40
C PRO A 33 6.97 -8.89 0.57
N GLY A 34 5.72 -8.83 0.13
CA GLY A 34 4.71 -9.87 0.31
C GLY A 34 3.79 -9.67 1.52
N GLU A 35 4.16 -8.83 2.49
CA GLU A 35 3.31 -8.53 3.64
C GLU A 35 2.18 -7.56 3.27
N PHE A 36 1.05 -7.70 3.95
CA PHE A 36 -0.14 -6.91 3.69
C PHE A 36 -0.42 -5.93 4.81
N VAL A 37 -0.98 -4.78 4.44
CA VAL A 37 -1.53 -3.78 5.35
C VAL A 37 -2.94 -3.39 4.89
N LYS A 38 -3.81 -3.09 5.84
CA LYS A 38 -5.18 -2.63 5.52
C LYS A 38 -5.22 -1.16 5.09
N GLN A 39 -4.35 -0.35 5.71
CA GLN A 39 -4.26 1.07 5.46
C GLN A 39 -2.85 1.58 5.76
N LEU A 40 -2.52 2.73 5.17
CA LEU A 40 -1.35 3.54 5.49
C LEU A 40 -1.83 4.89 6.02
N GLY A 41 -1.36 5.27 7.21
CA GLY A 41 -1.76 6.50 7.88
C GLY A 41 -3.10 6.43 8.62
N GLU A 42 -3.24 7.25 9.67
CA GLU A 42 -4.34 7.12 10.63
C GLU A 42 -5.51 8.08 10.40
N LYS A 43 -5.21 9.35 10.12
CA LYS A 43 -6.24 10.38 10.04
C LYS A 43 -7.00 10.25 8.72
N LYS A 44 -8.33 10.39 8.77
CA LYS A 44 -9.21 10.27 7.58
C LYS A 44 -8.74 11.10 6.38
N ARG A 45 -8.15 12.29 6.61
CA ARG A 45 -7.65 13.20 5.58
C ARG A 45 -6.25 12.89 5.04
N SER A 46 -5.51 12.00 5.69
CA SER A 46 -4.10 11.71 5.38
C SER A 46 -3.83 10.20 5.44
N ARG A 47 -4.87 9.40 5.18
CA ARG A 47 -4.77 7.94 5.10
C ARG A 47 -4.96 7.49 3.66
N PHE A 48 -4.23 6.46 3.30
CA PHE A 48 -4.41 5.70 2.08
C PHE A 48 -4.97 4.33 2.46
N VAL A 49 -6.25 4.10 2.14
CA VAL A 49 -6.99 2.92 2.58
C VAL A 49 -7.74 2.31 1.41
N MET A 50 -7.78 0.99 1.36
CA MET A 50 -8.54 0.26 0.36
C MET A 50 -10.01 0.14 0.77
N GLN A 51 -10.87 -0.19 -0.19
CA GLN A 51 -12.25 -0.60 0.12
C GLN A 51 -12.23 -1.93 0.90
N ASP A 52 -13.30 -2.20 1.65
CA ASP A 52 -13.43 -3.44 2.41
C ASP A 52 -13.25 -4.67 1.49
N GLY A 53 -12.59 -5.71 2.00
CA GLY A 53 -12.20 -6.90 1.24
C GLY A 53 -10.87 -6.79 0.47
N PHE A 54 -10.30 -5.59 0.36
CA PHE A 54 -9.02 -5.35 -0.33
C PHE A 54 -7.91 -4.96 0.63
N LEU A 55 -6.70 -5.46 0.37
CA LEU A 55 -5.50 -5.21 1.15
C LEU A 55 -4.36 -4.72 0.25
N LEU A 56 -3.48 -3.88 0.80
CA LEU A 56 -2.26 -3.45 0.13
C LEU A 56 -1.13 -4.42 0.45
N ARG A 57 -0.57 -5.07 -0.57
CA ARG A 57 0.63 -5.90 -0.45
C ARG A 57 1.85 -5.08 -0.80
N TYR A 58 2.83 -4.99 0.09
CA TYR A 58 4.10 -4.34 -0.25
C TYR A 58 4.88 -5.22 -1.24
N GLU A 59 5.36 -4.64 -2.33
CA GLU A 59 6.06 -5.39 -3.40
C GLU A 59 7.55 -5.05 -3.50
N GLY A 60 7.97 -3.98 -2.80
CA GLY A 60 9.32 -3.45 -2.86
C GLY A 60 9.32 -1.99 -3.31
N LYS A 61 10.43 -1.55 -3.90
CA LYS A 61 10.60 -0.16 -4.32
C LYS A 61 11.36 -0.02 -5.63
N ILE A 62 11.09 1.08 -6.34
CA ILE A 62 11.93 1.59 -7.42
C ILE A 62 12.37 2.99 -7.00
N ASN A 63 13.68 3.21 -6.86
CA ASN A 63 14.23 4.43 -6.27
C ASN A 63 13.57 4.72 -4.89
N ASN A 64 12.97 5.90 -4.72
CA ASN A 64 12.25 6.30 -3.52
C ASN A 64 10.73 6.08 -3.64
N ILE A 65 10.26 5.20 -4.52
CA ILE A 65 8.83 4.92 -4.70
C ILE A 65 8.54 3.53 -4.14
N LEU A 66 7.70 3.47 -3.11
CA LEU A 66 7.17 2.21 -2.60
C LEU A 66 6.03 1.73 -3.50
N LEU A 67 6.07 0.45 -3.82
CA LEU A 67 5.09 -0.19 -4.69
C LEU A 67 4.22 -1.13 -3.89
N PHE A 68 2.91 -1.02 -4.11
CA PHE A 68 1.92 -1.88 -3.49
C PHE A 68 1.00 -2.50 -4.53
N SER A 69 0.83 -3.81 -4.49
CA SER A 69 -0.23 -4.48 -5.24
C SER A 69 -1.46 -4.70 -4.35
N VAL A 70 -2.52 -5.26 -4.92
CA VAL A 70 -3.74 -5.62 -4.19
C VAL A 70 -3.83 -7.14 -4.11
N ASN A 71 -4.33 -7.68 -2.99
CA ASN A 71 -4.52 -9.11 -2.76
C ASN A 71 -5.23 -9.88 -3.88
N GLN A 72 -6.04 -9.23 -4.71
CA GLN A 72 -6.78 -9.85 -5.81
C GLN A 72 -6.30 -9.43 -7.22
N SER A 73 -5.26 -8.59 -7.32
CA SER A 73 -4.78 -8.08 -8.62
C SER A 73 -3.76 -9.03 -9.27
N LYS A 74 -3.90 -9.22 -10.59
CA LYS A 74 -2.90 -9.87 -11.46
C LYS A 74 -2.28 -8.89 -12.46
N TYR A 75 -2.42 -7.58 -12.22
CA TYR A 75 -1.94 -6.55 -13.14
C TYR A 75 -0.52 -6.12 -12.79
N ASP A 76 0.24 -5.74 -13.82
CA ASP A 76 1.61 -5.19 -13.69
C ASP A 76 1.61 -3.71 -13.25
N TYR A 77 0.50 -3.22 -12.72
CA TYR A 77 0.36 -1.87 -12.18
C TYR A 77 0.30 -1.93 -10.66
N TYR A 78 1.15 -1.13 -10.04
CA TYR A 78 1.26 -1.01 -8.59
C TYR A 78 0.80 0.36 -8.14
N TYR A 79 0.11 0.43 -7.00
CA TYR A 79 -0.02 1.68 -6.27
C TYR A 79 1.36 2.18 -5.89
N ALA A 80 1.60 3.46 -6.16
CA ALA A 80 2.91 4.07 -5.97
C ALA A 80 2.81 5.20 -4.94
N LEU A 81 3.68 5.15 -3.94
CA LEU A 81 3.79 6.18 -2.92
C LEU A 81 5.25 6.59 -2.81
N PHE A 82 5.55 7.89 -2.87
CA PHE A 82 6.92 8.35 -2.62
C PHE A 82 7.25 8.18 -1.14
N TYR A 83 8.40 7.55 -0.87
CA TYR A 83 8.99 7.40 0.44
C TYR A 83 9.84 8.63 0.76
N ILE A 84 9.39 9.43 1.72
CA ILE A 84 10.13 10.61 2.18
C ILE A 84 10.96 10.24 3.40
N ASP A 85 10.31 9.65 4.40
CA ASP A 85 10.92 9.14 5.62
C ASP A 85 10.07 8.02 6.22
N GLU A 86 10.50 7.46 7.35
CA GLU A 86 9.81 6.37 8.03
C GLU A 86 8.39 6.70 8.53
N THR A 87 8.00 7.97 8.58
CA THR A 87 6.66 8.40 9.00
C THR A 87 5.87 9.11 7.91
N THR A 88 6.47 9.31 6.73
CA THR A 88 5.92 10.20 5.70
C THR A 88 6.01 9.56 4.33
N LEU A 89 4.84 9.33 3.76
CA LEU A 89 4.68 8.98 2.35
C LEU A 89 3.99 10.13 1.61
N LEU A 90 4.23 10.27 0.31
CA LEU A 90 3.43 11.14 -0.55
C LEU A 90 2.61 10.31 -1.52
N VAL A 91 1.35 10.66 -1.64
CA VAL A 91 0.50 10.26 -2.76
C VAL A 91 0.38 11.46 -3.67
N CYS A 92 0.64 11.26 -4.96
CA CYS A 92 0.50 12.29 -5.97
C CYS A 92 -0.63 11.93 -6.93
N ASN A 93 -1.26 12.96 -7.49
CA ASN A 93 -2.20 12.86 -8.59
C ASN A 93 -1.92 13.98 -9.60
N GLU A 94 -2.80 14.12 -10.60
CA GLU A 94 -2.68 15.16 -11.63
C GLU A 94 -2.72 16.60 -11.07
N SER A 95 -3.31 16.79 -9.90
CA SER A 95 -3.55 18.10 -9.29
C SER A 95 -2.54 18.46 -8.18
N GLY A 96 -1.65 17.54 -7.81
CA GLY A 96 -0.64 17.77 -6.78
C GLY A 96 -0.37 16.54 -5.91
N CYS A 97 0.30 16.75 -4.78
CA CYS A 97 0.64 15.70 -3.84
C CYS A 97 0.15 16.03 -2.43
N TRP A 98 -0.12 15.00 -1.64
CA TRP A 98 -0.41 15.15 -0.23
C TRP A 98 0.30 14.10 0.62
N ASP A 99 0.54 14.49 1.87
CA ASP A 99 1.19 13.64 2.86
C ASP A 99 0.24 12.57 3.38
N VAL A 100 0.77 11.34 3.43
CA VAL A 100 0.25 10.26 4.24
C VAL A 100 1.19 10.09 5.44
N ARG A 101 0.68 10.46 6.62
CA ARG A 101 1.45 10.38 7.88
C ARG A 101 1.18 9.05 8.55
N VAL A 102 2.23 8.23 8.62
CA VAL A 102 2.21 6.88 9.18
C VAL A 102 2.80 6.93 10.58
N SER A 103 1.97 6.67 11.58
CA SER A 103 2.39 6.56 13.00
C SER A 103 2.25 5.14 13.55
N GLN A 104 1.58 4.25 12.81
CA GLN A 104 1.55 2.82 13.07
C GLN A 104 1.30 2.05 11.77
N ILE A 105 1.75 0.80 11.74
CA ILE A 105 1.49 -0.15 10.66
C ILE A 105 0.79 -1.36 11.25
N GLU A 106 -0.41 -1.65 10.75
CA GLU A 106 -1.16 -2.86 11.08
C GLU A 106 -0.97 -3.87 9.95
N LYS A 107 -0.13 -4.89 10.22
CA LYS A 107 0.05 -6.01 9.29
C LYS A 107 -1.14 -6.95 9.36
N VAL A 108 -1.62 -7.36 8.21
CA VAL A 108 -2.72 -8.32 8.07
C VAL A 108 -2.19 -9.55 7.34
N TYR A 109 -2.67 -10.72 7.73
CA TYR A 109 -2.36 -11.97 7.05
C TYR A 109 -3.64 -12.46 6.35
N PRO A 110 -3.70 -12.45 5.00
CA PRO A 110 -4.92 -12.71 4.23
C PRO A 110 -5.58 -14.06 4.55
N GLN A 111 -4.77 -15.06 4.92
CA GLN A 111 -5.23 -16.39 5.34
C GLN A 111 -6.19 -16.39 6.54
N PHE A 112 -6.29 -15.28 7.28
CA PHE A 112 -7.25 -15.12 8.37
C PHE A 112 -8.47 -14.25 7.99
N MET A 113 -8.49 -13.61 6.81
CA MET A 113 -9.61 -12.76 6.38
C MET A 113 -10.85 -13.58 6.01
N GLU A 114 -10.70 -14.74 5.37
CA GLU A 114 -11.81 -15.67 5.09
C GLU A 114 -12.47 -16.18 6.39
N THR A 115 -11.67 -16.35 7.46
CA THR A 115 -12.15 -16.88 8.74
C THR A 115 -12.99 -15.85 9.52
N TYR A 116 -12.64 -14.57 9.46
CA TYR A 116 -13.40 -13.51 10.15
C TYR A 116 -14.75 -13.21 9.48
N GLU A 117 -14.83 -13.24 8.14
CA GLU A 117 -16.13 -13.08 7.45
C GLU A 117 -17.08 -14.22 7.80
N GLN A 118 -16.61 -15.47 7.81
CA GLN A 118 -17.39 -16.64 8.21
C GLN A 118 -17.87 -16.56 9.67
N LEU A 119 -16.98 -16.22 10.61
CA LEU A 119 -17.34 -16.08 12.03
C LEU A 119 -18.33 -14.93 12.30
N SER A 120 -18.26 -13.85 11.52
CA SER A 120 -19.16 -12.70 11.67
C SER A 120 -20.57 -12.94 11.09
N LEU A 121 -20.71 -13.93 10.19
CA LEU A 121 -21.99 -14.37 9.63
C LEU A 121 -22.71 -15.38 10.53
N GLU A 122 -21.98 -16.18 11.31
CA GLU A 122 -22.55 -17.14 12.27
C GLU A 122 -23.03 -16.50 13.59
N LEU A 123 -22.65 -15.25 13.85
CA LEU A 123 -23.02 -14.49 15.06
C LEU A 123 -24.15 -13.46 14.83
N ARG A 124 -24.84 -13.54 13.69
CA ARG A 124 -26.08 -12.79 13.40
C ARG A 124 -27.28 -13.72 13.34
#